data_AF-A0A2N7Q9E1-F1
#
_entry.id   AF-A0A2N7Q9E1-F1
#
_cell.length_a   1.000
_cell.length_b   1.000
_cell.length_c   1.000
_cell.angle_alpha   90.00
_cell.angle_beta   90.00
_cell.angle_gamma   90.00
#
_symmetry.space_group_name_H-M   'P 1'
#
loop_
_entity.id
_entity.type
_entity.pdbx_description
1 polymer ?
#
loop_
_entity_poly.entity_id
_entity_poly.type
_entity_poly.pdbx_seq_one_letter_code
_entity_poly.pdbx_strand_id
1 'polypeptide(L)'
;MSTCRKFKKDLVAYLSGNLKSSQSQQLEQHLKECPACRKELSEFRKVFNLSSEFKSELQEVMESIDWEQLSLDITEKVWERSEEQQKRTSGGWLYRWRWSSLTAGLIFGLLLGSLFTYIMTRTSRPNFPTARQAAAESKIRVPADLVEKVDLALARRETIDYLDRSQYLILDLLQSKGTEGALTVITGDKIQQLLAEKKYLNPQLDDISLLKARAICDQIELLFLELSQLSPEASGKELLKLRELVEKNQLLLKINLVKKELQQSEV
;
A
#
# COMPACT_ATOMS: atom_id res chain seq x y z
N MET A 1 44.93 4.56 28.06
CA MET A 1 44.21 3.53 27.27
C MET A 1 42.70 3.81 27.14
N SER A 2 42.00 4.27 28.17
CA SER A 2 40.56 4.61 28.11
C SER A 2 40.24 5.83 27.23
N THR A 3 41.11 6.84 27.21
CA THR A 3 40.97 8.06 26.40
C THR A 3 40.99 7.79 24.91
N CYS A 4 41.91 6.94 24.43
CA CYS A 4 41.98 6.57 23.01
C CYS A 4 40.69 5.90 22.53
N ARG A 5 40.05 5.06 23.35
CA ARG A 5 38.79 4.37 22.98
C ARG A 5 37.62 5.34 22.77
N LYS A 6 37.60 6.45 23.50
CA LYS A 6 36.61 7.53 23.31
C LYS A 6 36.84 8.22 21.98
N PHE A 7 38.05 8.71 21.74
CA PHE A 7 38.41 9.42 20.51
C PHE A 7 38.29 8.57 19.25
N LYS A 8 38.51 7.26 19.32
CA LYS A 8 38.29 6.33 18.20
C LYS A 8 36.86 6.36 17.67
N LYS A 9 35.86 6.51 18.54
CA LYS A 9 34.45 6.62 18.12
C LYS A 9 34.17 7.93 17.39
N ASP A 10 34.93 8.97 17.73
CA ASP A 10 34.76 10.32 17.19
C ASP A 10 35.54 10.56 15.89
N LEU A 11 36.42 9.63 15.47
CA LEU A 11 37.25 9.76 14.24
C LEU A 11 36.39 9.88 12.97
N VAL A 12 35.32 9.10 12.85
CA VAL A 12 34.42 9.12 11.67
C VAL A 12 33.57 10.40 11.66
N ALA A 13 33.10 10.83 12.83
CA ALA A 13 32.36 12.08 12.99
C ALA A 13 33.25 13.30 12.66
N TYR A 14 34.53 13.23 13.02
CA TYR A 14 35.53 14.24 12.63
C TYR A 14 35.77 14.29 11.11
N LEU A 15 35.96 13.13 10.45
CA LEU A 15 36.16 13.09 8.99
C LEU A 15 34.96 13.59 8.19
N SER A 16 33.74 13.37 8.70
CA SER A 16 32.50 13.83 8.07
C SER A 16 32.12 15.29 8.41
N GLY A 17 32.92 15.98 9.23
CA GLY A 17 32.64 17.36 9.66
C GLY A 17 31.47 17.52 10.63
N ASN A 18 30.98 16.43 11.21
CA ASN A 18 29.80 16.40 12.08
C ASN A 18 30.15 16.48 13.59
N LEU A 19 31.40 16.79 13.92
CA LEU A 19 31.85 16.89 15.30
C LEU A 19 31.74 18.34 15.81
N LYS A 20 31.33 18.53 17.06
CA LYS A 20 31.26 19.86 17.68
C LYS A 20 32.66 20.48 17.73
N SER A 21 32.77 21.80 17.54
CA SER A 21 34.06 22.53 17.49
C SER A 21 34.97 22.26 18.69
N SER A 22 34.41 22.19 19.91
CA SER A 22 35.16 21.87 21.13
C SER A 22 35.71 20.44 21.19
N GLN A 23 34.98 19.47 20.62
CA GLN A 23 35.40 18.07 20.54
C GLN A 23 36.44 17.85 19.43
N SER A 24 36.34 18.60 18.33
CA SER A 24 37.33 18.63 17.26
C SER A 24 38.70 19.06 17.77
N GLN A 25 38.76 20.16 18.53
CA GLN A 25 40.01 20.66 19.11
C GLN A 25 40.65 19.65 20.08
N GLN A 26 39.85 18.99 20.92
CA GLN A 26 40.34 17.96 21.84
C GLN A 26 40.88 16.73 21.10
N LEU A 27 40.22 16.32 20.02
CA LEU A 27 40.67 15.22 19.17
C LEU A 27 41.96 15.59 18.42
N GLU A 28 42.07 16.80 17.88
CA GLU A 28 43.28 17.30 17.22
C GLU A 28 44.49 17.33 18.17
N GLN A 29 44.29 17.77 19.41
CA GLN A 29 45.32 17.72 20.44
C GLN A 29 45.74 16.27 20.73
N HIS A 30 44.77 15.35 20.88
CA HIS A 30 45.06 13.94 21.08
C HIS A 30 45.82 13.30 19.90
N LEU A 31 45.52 13.68 18.66
CA LEU A 31 46.18 13.18 17.45
C LEU A 31 47.63 13.65 17.32
N LYS A 32 48.02 14.77 17.96
CA LYS A 32 49.42 15.22 18.04
C LYS A 32 50.25 14.29 18.92
N GLU A 33 49.67 13.80 20.01
CA GLU A 33 50.35 12.99 21.03
C GLU A 33 50.26 11.47 20.76
N CYS A 34 49.20 11.00 20.10
CA CYS A 34 48.93 9.57 19.94
C CYS A 34 49.15 9.06 18.49
N PRO A 35 50.25 8.33 18.21
CA PRO A 35 50.53 7.80 16.88
C PRO A 35 49.54 6.69 16.44
N ALA A 36 48.99 5.92 17.38
CA ALA A 36 48.05 4.85 17.08
C ALA A 36 46.72 5.39 16.51
N CYS A 37 46.16 6.43 17.13
CA CYS A 37 44.95 7.09 16.64
C CYS A 37 45.18 7.82 15.31
N ARG A 38 46.38 8.35 15.07
CA ARG A 38 46.75 8.95 13.78
C ARG A 38 46.77 7.91 12.65
N LYS A 39 47.32 6.72 12.92
CA LYS A 39 47.32 5.62 11.95
C LYS A 39 45.89 5.19 11.61
N GLU A 40 45.04 5.01 12.61
CA GLU A 40 43.63 4.64 12.37
C GLU A 40 42.86 5.72 11.59
N LEU A 41 43.06 7.00 11.91
CA LEU A 41 42.47 8.10 11.14
C LEU A 41 42.90 8.05 9.66
N SER A 42 44.17 7.71 9.39
CA SER A 42 44.67 7.60 8.02
C SER A 42 44.02 6.45 7.23
N GLU A 43 43.72 5.33 7.88
CA GLU A 43 42.99 4.22 7.24
C GLU A 43 41.54 4.60 6.93
N PHE A 44 40.85 5.25 7.87
CA PHE A 44 39.50 5.77 7.60
C PHE A 44 39.48 6.81 6.48
N ARG A 45 40.51 7.66 6.39
CA ARG A 45 40.62 8.66 5.32
C ARG A 45 40.76 8.03 3.94
N LYS A 46 41.49 6.92 3.80
CA LYS A 46 41.60 6.19 2.52
C LYS A 46 40.24 5.70 2.05
N VAL A 47 39.46 5.09 2.93
CA VAL A 47 38.10 4.62 2.61
C VAL A 47 37.17 5.78 2.26
N PHE A 48 37.26 6.88 3.00
CA PHE A 48 36.45 8.08 2.74
C PHE A 48 36.79 8.73 1.39
N ASN A 49 38.07 8.78 1.03
CA ASN A 49 38.51 9.34 -0.26
C ASN A 49 37.97 8.54 -1.46
N LEU A 50 37.95 7.21 -1.37
CA LEU A 50 37.34 6.35 -2.42
C LEU A 50 35.85 6.68 -2.61
N SER A 51 35.13 6.95 -1.53
CA SER A 51 33.72 7.36 -1.62
C SER A 51 33.55 8.76 -2.22
N SER A 52 34.51 9.66 -2.02
CA SER A 52 34.46 11.00 -2.59
C SER A 52 34.75 11.03 -4.09
N GLU A 53 35.64 10.17 -4.57
CA GLU A 53 35.89 9.98 -6.01
C GLU A 53 34.65 9.39 -6.70
N PHE A 54 34.04 8.37 -6.09
CA PHE A 54 32.79 7.80 -6.57
C PHE A 54 31.65 8.83 -6.58
N LYS A 55 31.61 9.74 -5.60
CA LYS A 55 30.61 10.81 -5.55
C LYS A 55 30.72 11.78 -6.73
N SER A 56 31.94 12.14 -7.14
CA SER A 56 32.14 13.00 -8.33
C SER A 56 31.68 12.32 -9.61
N GLU A 57 32.01 11.04 -9.80
CA GLU A 57 31.58 10.26 -10.97
C GLU A 57 30.05 10.11 -10.99
N LEU A 58 29.44 9.82 -9.84
CA LEU A 58 27.98 9.76 -9.72
C LEU A 58 27.32 11.11 -9.99
N GLN A 59 27.92 12.21 -9.55
CA GLN A 59 27.33 13.54 -9.76
C GLN A 59 27.32 13.90 -11.25
N GLU A 60 28.39 13.59 -11.99
CA GLU A 60 28.44 13.76 -13.45
C GLU A 60 27.36 12.93 -14.15
N VAL A 61 27.19 11.66 -13.75
CA VAL A 61 26.13 10.80 -14.29
C VAL A 61 24.74 11.33 -13.91
N MET A 62 24.53 11.78 -12.66
CA MET A 62 23.26 12.31 -12.19
C MET A 62 22.85 13.62 -12.88
N GLU A 63 23.82 14.47 -13.22
CA GLU A 63 23.58 15.70 -13.99
C GLU A 63 23.26 15.40 -15.47
N SER A 64 23.74 14.27 -15.99
CA SER A 64 23.43 13.82 -17.37
C SER A 64 22.05 13.18 -17.54
N ILE A 65 21.36 12.84 -16.43
CA ILE A 65 20.05 12.20 -16.47
C ILE A 65 18.96 13.27 -16.54
N ASP A 66 18.18 13.25 -17.62
CA ASP A 66 16.94 14.02 -17.74
C ASP A 66 15.83 13.33 -16.91
N TRP A 67 15.58 13.86 -15.72
CA TRP A 67 14.63 13.31 -14.76
C TRP A 67 13.19 13.46 -15.24
N GLU A 68 12.89 14.54 -15.97
CA GLU A 68 11.59 14.79 -16.57
C GLU A 68 11.30 13.74 -17.65
N GLN A 69 12.24 13.49 -18.56
CA GLN A 69 12.07 12.49 -19.62
C GLN A 69 12.00 11.07 -19.06
N LEU A 70 12.81 10.74 -18.05
CA LEU A 70 12.76 9.43 -17.37
C LEU A 70 11.39 9.19 -16.71
N SER A 71 10.79 10.21 -16.12
CA SER A 71 9.47 10.10 -15.48
C SER A 71 8.35 9.83 -16.49
N LEU A 72 8.44 10.43 -17.69
CA LEU A 72 7.50 10.22 -18.79
C LEU A 72 7.63 8.80 -19.35
N ASP A 73 8.87 8.35 -19.62
CA ASP A 73 9.17 7.01 -20.12
C ASP A 73 8.65 5.91 -19.18
N ILE A 74 8.77 6.11 -17.86
CA ILE A 74 8.25 5.16 -16.87
C ILE A 74 6.73 5.15 -16.89
N THR A 75 6.09 6.32 -16.98
CA THR A 75 4.63 6.43 -16.98
C THR A 75 4.02 5.76 -18.21
N GLU A 76 4.62 5.99 -19.38
CA GLU A 76 4.19 5.39 -20.65
C GLU A 76 4.33 3.86 -20.62
N LYS A 77 5.48 3.34 -20.19
CA LYS A 77 5.72 1.88 -20.11
C LYS A 77 4.84 1.16 -19.09
N VAL A 78 4.47 1.84 -18.00
CA VAL A 78 3.52 1.28 -17.02
C VAL A 78 2.11 1.21 -17.60
N TRP A 79 1.71 2.21 -18.39
CA TRP A 79 0.40 2.27 -19.02
C TRP A 79 0.23 1.24 -20.14
N GLU A 80 1.23 1.09 -21.02
CA GLU A 80 1.22 0.10 -22.10
C GLU A 80 1.11 -1.34 -21.57
N ARG A 81 1.82 -1.65 -20.48
CA ARG A 81 1.77 -2.97 -19.84
C ARG A 81 0.40 -3.28 -19.23
N SER A 82 -0.30 -2.26 -18.73
CA SER A 82 -1.65 -2.38 -18.20
C SER A 82 -2.67 -2.70 -19.30
N GLU A 83 -2.56 -2.04 -20.46
CA GLU A 83 -3.48 -2.26 -21.58
C GLU A 83 -3.32 -3.64 -22.25
N GLU A 84 -2.09 -4.14 -22.40
CA GLU A 84 -1.86 -5.49 -22.94
C GLU A 84 -2.42 -6.60 -22.04
N GLN A 85 -2.39 -6.40 -20.73
CA GLN A 85 -2.91 -7.37 -19.76
C GLN A 85 -4.45 -7.40 -19.75
N GLN A 86 -5.10 -6.28 -20.06
CA GLN A 86 -6.55 -6.16 -20.18
C GLN A 86 -7.09 -6.72 -21.52
N LYS A 87 -6.33 -6.65 -22.61
CA LYS A 87 -6.72 -7.25 -23.91
C LYS A 87 -6.66 -8.78 -23.93
N ARG A 88 -5.92 -9.42 -23.03
CA ARG A 88 -5.85 -10.89 -22.94
C ARG A 88 -7.07 -11.54 -22.26
N THR A 89 -7.86 -10.78 -21.51
CA THR A 89 -9.04 -11.31 -20.78
C THR A 89 -10.37 -11.13 -21.52
N SER A 90 -10.41 -10.37 -22.63
CA SER A 90 -11.63 -10.10 -23.40
C SER A 90 -11.94 -11.14 -24.49
N GLY A 91 -11.08 -12.16 -24.70
CA GLY A 91 -11.25 -13.20 -25.72
C GLY A 91 -12.29 -14.30 -25.40
N GLY A 92 -12.90 -14.28 -24.20
CA GLY A 92 -13.82 -15.33 -23.74
C GLY A 92 -15.29 -15.18 -24.14
N TRP A 93 -15.70 -14.03 -24.71
CA TRP A 93 -17.13 -13.72 -24.95
C TRP A 93 -17.72 -14.51 -26.12
N LEU A 94 -16.96 -14.74 -27.19
CA LEU A 94 -17.46 -15.42 -28.40
C LEU A 94 -17.59 -16.94 -28.25
N TYR A 95 -16.87 -17.56 -27.30
CA TYR A 95 -16.99 -18.99 -27.01
C TYR A 95 -18.31 -19.33 -26.28
N ARG A 96 -18.91 -18.35 -25.60
CA ARG A 96 -20.15 -18.50 -24.83
C ARG A 96 -21.43 -18.45 -25.69
N TRP A 97 -21.37 -17.93 -26.91
CA TRP A 97 -22.54 -17.86 -27.81
C TRP A 97 -22.75 -19.18 -28.59
N ARG A 98 -21.68 -19.88 -28.99
CA ARG A 98 -21.78 -20.98 -29.97
C ARG A 98 -22.30 -22.33 -29.43
N TRP A 99 -22.68 -22.41 -28.16
CA TRP A 99 -23.17 -23.64 -27.51
C TRP A 99 -24.68 -23.62 -27.16
N SER A 100 -25.44 -22.59 -27.54
CA SER A 100 -26.87 -22.51 -27.17
C SER A 100 -27.79 -23.48 -27.94
N SER A 101 -27.36 -23.96 -29.11
CA SER A 101 -28.19 -24.85 -29.93
C SER A 101 -28.12 -26.32 -29.48
N LEU A 102 -27.05 -26.74 -28.81
CA LEU A 102 -26.90 -28.11 -28.31
C LEU A 102 -27.52 -28.31 -26.91
N THR A 103 -27.72 -27.24 -26.14
CA THR A 103 -28.31 -27.31 -24.79
C THR A 103 -29.84 -27.34 -24.79
N ALA A 104 -30.49 -26.79 -25.82
CA ALA A 104 -31.96 -26.80 -25.91
C ALA A 104 -32.54 -28.22 -26.07
N GLY A 105 -31.87 -29.10 -26.81
CA GLY A 105 -32.31 -30.49 -26.99
C GLY A 105 -32.19 -31.33 -25.71
N LEU A 106 -31.13 -31.11 -24.92
CA LEU A 106 -30.96 -31.79 -23.64
C LEU A 106 -32.01 -31.36 -22.62
N ILE A 107 -32.36 -30.07 -22.55
CA ILE A 107 -33.38 -29.57 -21.62
C ILE A 107 -34.76 -30.11 -21.99
N PHE A 108 -35.10 -30.18 -23.29
CA PHE A 108 -36.40 -30.70 -23.71
C PHE A 108 -36.52 -32.21 -23.48
N GLY A 109 -35.44 -32.97 -23.73
CA GLY A 109 -35.38 -34.40 -23.40
C GLY A 109 -35.47 -34.67 -21.89
N LEU A 110 -34.84 -33.84 -21.07
CA LEU A 110 -34.88 -33.96 -19.61
C LEU A 110 -36.26 -33.57 -19.05
N LEU A 111 -36.94 -32.59 -19.64
CA LEU A 111 -38.31 -32.22 -19.27
C LEU A 111 -39.33 -33.29 -19.66
N LEU A 112 -39.25 -33.85 -20.88
CA LEU A 112 -40.12 -34.93 -21.32
C LEU A 112 -39.87 -36.23 -20.54
N GLY A 113 -38.60 -36.57 -20.30
CA GLY A 113 -38.20 -37.71 -19.47
C GLY A 113 -38.66 -37.55 -18.02
N SER A 114 -38.50 -36.35 -17.44
CA SER A 114 -39.00 -36.01 -16.10
C SER A 114 -40.52 -36.15 -16.00
N LEU A 115 -41.27 -35.67 -17.00
CA LEU A 115 -42.73 -35.75 -17.01
C LEU A 115 -43.23 -37.19 -17.14
N PHE A 116 -42.59 -38.00 -17.99
CA PHE A 116 -42.91 -39.42 -18.14
C PHE A 116 -42.62 -40.21 -16.85
N THR A 117 -41.46 -39.94 -16.22
CA THR A 117 -41.09 -40.56 -14.93
C THR A 117 -42.04 -40.12 -13.81
N TYR A 118 -42.46 -38.86 -13.80
CA TYR A 118 -43.42 -38.33 -12.82
C TYR A 118 -44.80 -39.00 -12.93
N ILE A 119 -45.29 -39.26 -14.15
CA ILE A 119 -46.56 -39.95 -14.36
C ILE A 119 -46.46 -41.42 -13.94
N MET A 120 -45.36 -42.10 -14.29
CA MET A 120 -45.12 -43.51 -13.96
C MET A 120 -44.95 -43.75 -12.44
N THR A 121 -44.26 -42.84 -11.74
CA THR A 121 -44.03 -42.89 -10.29
C THR A 121 -45.20 -42.39 -9.46
N ARG A 122 -46.20 -41.72 -10.06
CA ARG A 122 -47.44 -41.35 -9.36
C ARG A 122 -48.41 -42.52 -9.22
N THR A 123 -48.36 -43.49 -10.13
CA THR A 123 -49.20 -44.71 -10.11
C THR A 123 -48.58 -45.87 -9.32
N SER A 124 -47.31 -45.79 -8.95
CA SER A 124 -46.66 -46.75 -8.08
C SER A 124 -45.81 -45.97 -7.10
N ARG A 125 -46.19 -45.97 -5.82
CA ARG A 125 -45.37 -45.42 -4.73
C ARG A 125 -44.43 -46.50 -4.19
N PRO A 126 -43.17 -46.62 -4.67
CA PRO A 126 -42.13 -47.20 -3.84
C PRO A 126 -41.62 -46.10 -2.90
N ASN A 127 -41.55 -46.42 -1.61
CA ASN A 127 -40.86 -45.61 -0.61
C ASN A 127 -39.38 -45.53 -0.97
N PHE A 128 -38.96 -44.46 -1.63
CA PHE A 128 -37.55 -44.10 -1.74
C PHE A 128 -37.24 -42.92 -0.80
N PRO A 129 -36.17 -43.02 0.02
CA PRO A 129 -35.80 -41.95 0.93
C PRO A 129 -35.37 -40.72 0.11
N THR A 130 -35.96 -39.58 0.46
CA THR A 130 -35.75 -38.32 -0.24
C THR A 130 -34.34 -37.80 0.04
N ALA A 131 -33.59 -37.47 -1.03
CA ALA A 131 -32.28 -36.81 -0.98
C ALA A 131 -32.25 -35.47 -0.19
N ARG A 132 -33.42 -35.00 0.26
CA ARG A 132 -33.59 -33.87 1.17
C ARG A 132 -33.06 -34.15 2.59
N GLN A 133 -32.98 -35.42 3.00
CA GLN A 133 -32.36 -35.80 4.29
C GLN A 133 -30.82 -35.88 4.20
N ALA A 134 -30.25 -36.23 3.04
CA ALA A 134 -28.79 -36.24 2.83
C ALA A 134 -28.18 -34.82 2.76
N ALA A 135 -28.93 -33.82 2.27
CA ALA A 135 -28.49 -32.42 2.26
C ALA A 135 -28.62 -31.71 3.63
N ALA A 136 -29.38 -32.28 4.57
CA ALA A 136 -29.47 -31.78 5.95
C ALA A 136 -28.26 -32.23 6.81
N GLU A 137 -27.53 -33.26 6.39
CA GLU A 137 -26.39 -33.82 7.14
C GLU A 137 -25.01 -33.45 6.57
N SER A 138 -24.90 -32.96 5.33
CA SER A 138 -23.64 -32.44 4.83
C SER A 138 -23.35 -31.06 5.40
N LYS A 139 -22.98 -31.00 6.68
CA LYS A 139 -22.24 -29.87 7.25
C LYS A 139 -20.99 -29.68 6.40
N ILE A 140 -21.03 -28.72 5.48
CA ILE A 140 -19.85 -28.24 4.76
C ILE A 140 -18.91 -27.69 5.84
N ARG A 141 -17.97 -28.52 6.29
CA ARG A 141 -16.94 -28.11 7.25
C ARG A 141 -15.86 -27.39 6.47
N VAL A 142 -15.99 -26.08 6.36
CA VAL A 142 -14.86 -25.23 5.97
C VAL A 142 -13.86 -25.30 7.13
N PRO A 143 -12.58 -25.65 6.88
CA PRO A 143 -11.57 -25.62 7.92
C PRO A 143 -11.41 -24.20 8.44
N ALA A 144 -11.37 -24.03 9.77
CA ALA A 144 -11.28 -22.71 10.40
C ALA A 144 -10.07 -21.89 9.90
N ASP A 145 -8.96 -22.57 9.63
CA ASP A 145 -7.74 -21.97 9.04
C ASP A 145 -7.98 -21.33 7.65
N LEU A 146 -8.88 -21.88 6.84
CA LEU A 146 -9.20 -21.29 5.54
C LEU A 146 -10.08 -20.05 5.68
N VAL A 147 -11.00 -20.04 6.66
CA VAL A 147 -11.83 -18.86 6.95
C VAL A 147 -10.94 -17.72 7.44
N GLU A 148 -10.05 -18.00 8.38
CA GLU A 148 -9.11 -17.00 8.93
C GLU A 148 -8.20 -16.39 7.83
N LYS A 149 -7.67 -17.22 6.92
CA LYS A 149 -6.87 -16.73 5.79
C LYS A 149 -7.65 -15.87 4.81
N VAL A 150 -8.91 -16.24 4.55
CA VAL A 150 -9.79 -15.46 3.66
C VAL A 150 -10.15 -14.12 4.32
N ASP A 151 -10.49 -14.12 5.60
CA ASP A 151 -10.80 -12.91 6.36
C ASP A 151 -9.61 -11.94 6.39
N LEU A 152 -8.40 -12.46 6.63
CA LEU A 152 -7.18 -11.66 6.62
C LEU A 152 -6.84 -11.12 5.22
N ALA A 153 -7.05 -11.91 4.16
CA ALA A 153 -6.87 -11.44 2.78
C ALA A 153 -7.88 -10.35 2.41
N LEU A 154 -9.13 -10.49 2.85
CA LEU A 154 -10.18 -9.49 2.67
C LEU A 154 -9.83 -8.19 3.41
N ALA A 155 -9.45 -8.28 4.69
CA ALA A 155 -9.04 -7.14 5.51
C ALA A 155 -7.88 -6.36 4.89
N ARG A 156 -6.88 -7.06 4.34
CA ARG A 156 -5.77 -6.43 3.61
C ARG A 156 -6.26 -5.65 2.41
N ARG A 157 -7.12 -6.25 1.59
CA ARG A 157 -7.65 -5.60 0.38
C ARG A 157 -8.48 -4.37 0.71
N GLU A 158 -9.36 -4.46 1.70
CA GLU A 158 -10.18 -3.33 2.15
C GLU A 158 -9.31 -2.20 2.72
N THR A 159 -8.25 -2.55 3.45
CA THR A 159 -7.27 -1.56 3.97
C THR A 159 -6.53 -0.86 2.84
N ILE A 160 -6.10 -1.59 1.80
CA ILE A 160 -5.47 -1.00 0.62
C ILE A 160 -6.43 -0.04 -0.09
N ASP A 161 -7.68 -0.44 -0.30
CA ASP A 161 -8.69 0.38 -0.96
C ASP A 161 -8.98 1.67 -0.18
N TYR A 162 -9.07 1.59 1.14
CA TYR A 162 -9.18 2.76 2.02
C TYR A 162 -7.97 3.70 1.90
N LEU A 163 -6.76 3.15 1.90
CA LEU A 163 -5.52 3.91 1.75
C LEU A 163 -5.43 4.60 0.38
N ASP A 164 -5.89 3.94 -0.69
CA ASP A 164 -5.94 4.53 -2.02
C ASP A 164 -6.93 5.69 -2.07
N ARG A 165 -8.16 5.50 -1.60
CA ARG A 165 -9.19 6.56 -1.60
C ARG A 165 -8.76 7.77 -0.78
N SER A 166 -8.16 7.56 0.38
CA SER A 166 -7.63 8.64 1.22
C SER A 166 -6.46 9.37 0.56
N GLN A 167 -5.55 8.64 -0.10
CA GLN A 167 -4.47 9.24 -0.90
C GLN A 167 -5.00 10.14 -2.01
N TYR A 168 -6.01 9.69 -2.76
CA TYR A 168 -6.61 10.51 -3.82
C TYR A 168 -7.24 11.78 -3.27
N LEU A 169 -7.96 11.72 -2.15
CA LEU A 169 -8.53 12.92 -1.53
C LEU A 169 -7.47 13.91 -1.05
N ILE A 170 -6.38 13.42 -0.45
CA ILE A 170 -5.28 14.28 -0.02
C ILE A 170 -4.64 14.98 -1.23
N LEU A 171 -4.42 14.26 -2.33
CA LEU A 171 -3.88 14.82 -3.56
C LEU A 171 -4.83 15.85 -4.20
N ASP A 172 -6.13 15.55 -4.25
CA ASP A 172 -7.16 16.46 -4.75
C ASP A 172 -7.21 17.76 -3.94
N LEU A 173 -7.18 17.65 -2.61
CA LEU A 173 -7.08 18.80 -1.69
C LEU A 173 -5.82 19.63 -1.93
N LEU A 174 -4.67 18.98 -2.13
CA LEU A 174 -3.40 19.66 -2.38
C LEU A 174 -3.36 20.37 -3.74
N GLN A 175 -4.09 19.85 -4.73
CA GLN A 175 -4.17 20.40 -6.09
C GLN A 175 -5.26 21.47 -6.24
N SER A 176 -6.27 21.48 -5.36
CA SER A 176 -7.35 22.46 -5.39
C SER A 176 -6.84 23.88 -5.06
N LYS A 177 -6.67 24.70 -6.11
CA LYS A 177 -6.22 26.10 -6.00
C LYS A 177 -7.26 27.14 -6.44
N GLY A 178 -8.51 26.76 -6.75
CA GLY A 178 -9.43 27.76 -7.35
C GLY A 178 -10.90 27.41 -7.58
N THR A 179 -11.52 26.48 -6.86
CA THR A 179 -12.95 26.16 -7.03
C THR A 179 -13.65 25.98 -5.69
N GLU A 180 -13.70 27.06 -4.91
CA GLU A 180 -13.90 27.05 -3.46
C GLU A 180 -15.31 26.66 -2.96
N GLY A 181 -16.32 26.55 -3.83
CA GLY A 181 -17.72 26.35 -3.41
C GLY A 181 -18.27 24.92 -3.52
N ALA A 182 -18.13 24.27 -4.69
CA ALA A 182 -18.68 22.93 -4.92
C ALA A 182 -17.72 21.81 -4.49
N LEU A 183 -16.42 22.06 -4.58
CA LEU A 183 -15.40 21.09 -4.23
C LEU A 183 -15.33 20.88 -2.71
N THR A 184 -15.58 21.92 -1.92
CA THR A 184 -15.57 21.85 -0.44
C THR A 184 -16.70 21.00 0.12
N VAL A 185 -17.91 21.10 -0.44
CA VAL A 185 -19.06 20.25 -0.06
C VAL A 185 -18.82 18.79 -0.46
N ILE A 186 -18.40 18.55 -1.72
CA ILE A 186 -18.12 17.20 -2.22
C ILE A 186 -16.99 16.54 -1.43
N THR A 187 -15.96 17.30 -1.07
CA THR A 187 -14.83 16.78 -0.28
C THR A 187 -15.21 16.55 1.18
N GLY A 188 -16.08 17.38 1.76
CA GLY A 188 -16.65 17.15 3.10
C GLY A 188 -17.43 15.84 3.19
N ASP A 189 -18.30 15.56 2.23
CA ASP A 189 -19.08 14.31 2.18
C ASP A 189 -18.18 13.08 2.03
N LYS A 190 -17.15 13.16 1.17
CA LYS A 190 -16.18 12.07 0.99
C LYS A 190 -15.31 11.84 2.22
N ILE A 191 -14.93 12.89 2.95
CA ILE A 191 -14.21 12.78 4.22
C ILE A 191 -15.07 12.05 5.25
N GLN A 192 -16.34 12.43 5.40
CA GLN A 192 -17.27 11.75 6.31
C GLN A 192 -17.47 10.28 5.95
N GLN A 193 -17.58 9.97 4.65
CA GLN A 193 -17.69 8.60 4.16
C GLN A 193 -16.45 7.77 4.55
N LEU A 194 -15.24 8.31 4.38
CA LEU A 194 -14.01 7.61 4.75
C LEU A 194 -13.86 7.44 6.27
N LEU A 195 -14.29 8.42 7.07
CA LEU A 195 -14.32 8.28 8.53
C LEU A 195 -15.28 7.15 8.96
N ALA A 196 -16.45 7.05 8.32
CA ALA A 196 -17.40 5.96 8.56
C ALA A 196 -16.85 4.59 8.11
N GLU A 197 -16.18 4.54 6.96
CA GLU A 197 -15.55 3.33 6.42
C GLU A 197 -14.45 2.82 7.36
N LYS A 198 -13.61 3.71 7.90
CA LYS A 198 -12.58 3.34 8.89
C LYS A 198 -13.17 2.67 10.13
N LYS A 199 -14.33 3.13 10.62
CA LYS A 199 -15.01 2.53 11.78
C LYS A 199 -15.37 1.06 11.54
N TYR A 200 -15.69 0.69 10.30
CA TYR A 200 -15.97 -0.69 9.90
C TYR A 200 -14.70 -1.53 9.77
N LEU A 201 -13.58 -0.92 9.35
CA LEU A 201 -12.29 -1.59 9.17
C LEU A 201 -11.52 -1.82 10.48
N ASN A 202 -11.75 -0.98 11.50
CA ASN A 202 -11.04 -1.04 12.78
C ASN A 202 -10.98 -2.44 13.44
N PRO A 203 -12.07 -3.24 13.53
CA PRO A 203 -11.98 -4.60 14.10
C PRO A 203 -11.12 -5.56 13.29
N GLN A 204 -10.93 -5.32 11.98
CA GLN A 204 -10.10 -6.15 11.11
C GLN A 204 -8.61 -5.76 11.19
N LEU A 205 -8.31 -4.55 11.68
CA LEU A 205 -6.95 -4.00 11.82
C LEU A 205 -6.25 -4.39 13.14
N ASP A 206 -6.90 -5.19 13.99
CA ASP A 206 -6.34 -5.69 15.25
C ASP A 206 -5.31 -6.83 15.04
N ASP A 207 -5.21 -7.38 13.83
CA ASP A 207 -4.21 -8.38 13.47
C ASP A 207 -2.79 -7.79 13.49
N ILE A 208 -1.82 -8.58 13.97
CA ILE A 208 -0.40 -8.18 14.12
C ILE A 208 0.20 -7.72 12.78
N SER A 209 -0.19 -8.38 11.68
CA SER A 209 0.28 -8.04 10.33
C SER A 209 -0.23 -6.68 9.83
N LEU A 210 -1.31 -6.17 10.43
CA LEU A 210 -2.00 -4.93 10.02
C LEU A 210 -1.75 -3.75 10.98
N LEU A 211 -1.03 -3.94 12.09
CA LEU A 211 -0.76 -2.88 13.07
C LEU A 211 -0.09 -1.64 12.46
N LYS A 212 0.83 -1.83 11.50
CA LYS A 212 1.45 -0.72 10.77
C LYS A 212 0.41 0.04 9.94
N ALA A 213 -0.47 -0.68 9.26
CA ALA A 213 -1.52 -0.09 8.45
C ALA A 213 -2.52 0.67 9.33
N ARG A 214 -2.89 0.11 10.49
CA ARG A 214 -3.70 0.78 11.50
C ARG A 214 -3.13 2.13 11.91
N ALA A 215 -1.84 2.18 12.24
CA ALA A 215 -1.19 3.41 12.67
C ALA A 215 -1.22 4.52 11.59
N ILE A 216 -1.22 4.14 10.31
CA ILE A 216 -1.38 5.09 9.19
C ILE A 216 -2.85 5.49 9.04
N CYS A 217 -3.80 4.55 9.12
CA CYS A 217 -5.22 4.85 9.11
C CYS A 217 -5.64 5.79 10.25
N ASP A 218 -5.01 5.67 11.43
CA ASP A 218 -5.22 6.57 12.57
C ASP A 218 -4.71 7.98 12.29
N GLN A 219 -3.53 8.10 11.65
CA GLN A 219 -2.99 9.40 11.23
C GLN A 219 -3.88 10.08 10.19
N ILE A 220 -4.41 9.32 9.23
CA ILE A 220 -5.33 9.82 8.21
C ILE A 220 -6.65 10.26 8.86
N GLU A 221 -7.19 9.46 9.79
CA GLU A 221 -8.42 9.82 10.52
C GLU A 221 -8.27 11.14 11.26
N LEU A 222 -7.16 11.33 11.97
CA LEU A 222 -6.91 12.58 12.69
C LEU A 222 -6.91 13.78 11.74
N LEU A 223 -6.22 13.65 10.59
CA LEU A 223 -6.20 14.71 9.58
C LEU A 223 -7.58 14.99 8.98
N PHE A 224 -8.38 13.95 8.76
CA PHE A 224 -9.74 14.07 8.25
C PHE A 224 -10.70 14.67 9.27
N LEU A 225 -10.53 14.35 10.55
CA LEU A 225 -11.26 15.00 11.65
C LEU A 225 -10.89 16.47 11.76
N GLU A 226 -9.60 16.80 11.71
CA GLU A 226 -9.13 18.18 11.66
C GLU A 226 -9.77 18.93 10.49
N LEU A 227 -9.74 18.36 9.27
CA LEU A 227 -10.38 18.94 8.09
C LEU A 227 -11.91 19.10 8.23
N SER A 228 -12.59 18.13 8.85
CA SER A 228 -14.05 18.19 9.02
C SER A 228 -14.51 19.29 9.99
N GLN A 229 -13.63 19.71 10.89
CA GLN A 229 -13.90 20.75 11.88
C GLN A 229 -13.62 22.18 11.35
N LEU A 230 -13.01 22.31 10.17
CA LEU A 230 -12.66 23.60 9.59
C LEU A 230 -13.83 24.16 8.76
N SER A 231 -14.20 25.40 9.06
CA SER A 231 -15.23 26.17 8.35
C SER A 231 -14.73 26.61 6.96
N PRO A 232 -15.61 26.64 5.93
CA PRO A 232 -15.24 27.01 4.55
C PRO A 232 -14.60 28.40 4.38
N GLU A 233 -14.69 29.30 5.36
CA GLU A 233 -14.23 30.69 5.25
C GLU A 233 -12.73 30.90 5.59
N ALA A 234 -12.03 29.90 6.14
CA ALA A 234 -10.60 29.97 6.52
C ALA A 234 -9.65 29.13 5.64
N SER A 235 -10.21 28.49 4.60
CA SER A 235 -9.62 27.48 3.72
C SER A 235 -8.17 27.74 3.27
N GLY A 236 -7.83 28.97 2.84
CA GLY A 236 -6.53 29.24 2.22
C GLY A 236 -5.30 29.12 3.14
N LYS A 237 -5.39 29.60 4.40
CA LYS A 237 -4.26 29.51 5.36
C LYS A 237 -4.14 28.14 6.00
N GLU A 238 -5.25 27.41 6.07
CA GLU A 238 -5.33 26.11 6.71
C GLU A 238 -4.95 24.97 5.76
N LEU A 239 -5.25 25.10 4.45
CA LEU A 239 -4.70 24.22 3.41
C LEU A 239 -3.16 24.28 3.33
N LEU A 240 -2.56 25.44 3.61
CA LEU A 240 -1.10 25.56 3.72
C LEU A 240 -0.55 24.81 4.92
N LYS A 241 -1.21 24.89 6.08
CA LYS A 241 -0.86 24.10 7.27
C LYS A 241 -1.05 22.60 7.03
N LEU A 242 -2.11 22.21 6.32
CA LEU A 242 -2.37 20.83 5.93
C LEU A 242 -1.25 20.31 5.01
N ARG A 243 -0.87 21.09 4.00
CA ARG A 243 0.25 20.76 3.11
C ARG A 243 1.53 20.56 3.89
N GLU A 244 1.85 21.47 4.81
CA GLU A 244 3.01 21.35 5.69
C GLU A 244 2.95 20.09 6.57
N LEU A 245 1.78 19.76 7.13
CA LEU A 245 1.59 18.53 7.93
C LEU A 245 1.73 17.25 7.09
N VAL A 246 1.19 17.23 5.87
CA VAL A 246 1.29 16.09 4.95
C VAL A 246 2.74 15.89 4.49
N GLU A 247 3.44 16.98 4.15
CA GLU A 247 4.85 16.95 3.74
C GLU A 247 5.77 16.58 4.90
N LYS A 248 5.64 17.24 6.06
CA LYS A 248 6.47 17.00 7.25
C LYS A 248 6.34 15.57 7.76
N ASN A 249 5.13 15.02 7.75
CA ASN A 249 4.90 13.64 8.18
C ASN A 249 5.17 12.62 7.08
N GLN A 250 5.52 13.06 5.86
CA GLN A 250 5.73 12.22 4.67
C GLN A 250 4.60 11.21 4.48
N LEU A 251 3.35 11.66 4.71
CA LEU A 251 2.22 10.76 4.83
C LEU A 251 1.97 9.97 3.55
N LEU A 252 2.07 10.61 2.39
CA LEU A 252 1.92 9.97 1.07
C LEU A 252 2.98 8.86 0.83
N LEU A 253 4.22 9.09 1.27
CA LEU A 253 5.28 8.08 1.16
C LEU A 253 4.99 6.87 2.06
N LYS A 254 4.56 7.12 3.31
CA LYS A 254 4.19 6.07 4.26
C LYS A 254 3.01 5.25 3.77
N ILE A 255 1.98 5.90 3.21
CA ILE A 255 0.84 5.23 2.58
C ILE A 255 1.32 4.32 1.44
N ASN A 256 2.15 4.82 0.52
CA ASN A 256 2.69 4.03 -0.59
C ASN A 256 3.53 2.84 -0.11
N LEU A 257 4.34 3.02 0.94
CA LEU A 257 5.18 1.97 1.50
C LEU A 257 4.35 0.86 2.14
N VAL A 258 3.37 1.23 2.99
CA VAL A 258 2.47 0.26 3.62
C VAL A 258 1.64 -0.48 2.57
N LYS A 259 1.12 0.23 1.56
CA LYS A 259 0.39 -0.40 0.45
C LYS A 259 1.24 -1.44 -0.27
N LYS A 260 2.50 -1.13 -0.55
CA LYS A 260 3.44 -2.06 -1.18
C LYS A 260 3.75 -3.27 -0.29
N GLU A 261 3.93 -3.07 1.02
CA GLU A 261 4.11 -4.18 1.98
C GLU A 261 2.89 -5.11 2.01
N LEU A 262 1.67 -4.54 2.03
CA LEU A 262 0.43 -5.31 2.03
C LEU A 262 0.25 -6.11 0.73
N GLN A 263 0.57 -5.52 -0.43
CA GLN A 263 0.51 -6.20 -1.74
C GLN A 263 1.57 -7.30 -1.91
N GLN A 264 2.78 -7.09 -1.39
CA GLN A 264 3.85 -8.09 -1.51
C GLN A 264 3.62 -9.34 -0.64
N SER A 265 2.79 -9.23 0.40
CA SER A 265 2.43 -10.35 1.27
C SER A 265 1.35 -11.30 0.69
N GLU A 266 0.99 -11.12 -0.58
CA GLU A 266 0.05 -11.95 -1.35
C GLU A 266 0.71 -13.20 -1.98
N VAL A 267 2.04 -13.31 -1.90
CA VAL A 267 2.86 -14.44 -2.40
C VAL A 267 3.46 -15.24 -1.25
#